data_AF-A0A8H3HH75-F1
#
_entry.id   AF-A0A8H3HH75-F1
#
_cell.length_a   1.000
_cell.length_b   1.000
_cell.length_c   1.000
_cell.angle_alpha   90.00
_cell.angle_beta   90.00
_cell.angle_gamma   90.00
#
_symmetry.space_group_name_H-M   'P 1'
#
loop_
_entity.id
_entity.type
_entity.pdbx_description
1 polymer ?
#
loop_
_entity_poly.entity_id
_entity_poly.type
_entity_poly.pdbx_seq_one_letter_code
_entity_poly.pdbx_strand_id
1 'polypeptide(L)'
;MARAENEAALVNWENDRKQAIAQKEEDGRLIAGVIAAFERDKQQVVQNTIIARRLEIERRLAELGWTEEDIPSGRLCDRFGPYSQLVNQSKPLTERIWANIKPKLITILQANRAERLEDERLKRIQERKAHLSKLFLNTKDQMSPTLIEQLTIPEQRQHSATLTGSD
;
A
#
# COMPACT_ATOMS: atom_id res chain seq x y z
N MET A 1 3.63 -25.96 -77.67
CA MET A 1 4.45 -26.45 -76.54
C MET A 1 4.90 -25.32 -75.62
N ALA A 2 5.48 -24.22 -76.14
CA ALA A 2 5.95 -23.07 -75.34
C ALA A 2 4.93 -22.41 -74.37
N ARG A 3 3.63 -22.42 -74.67
CA ARG A 3 2.59 -21.83 -73.80
C ARG A 3 2.34 -22.64 -72.52
N ALA A 4 2.41 -23.97 -72.61
CA ALA A 4 2.20 -24.88 -71.48
C ALA A 4 3.42 -24.89 -70.54
N GLU A 5 4.62 -24.70 -71.09
CA GLU A 5 5.86 -24.57 -70.31
C GLU A 5 5.87 -23.28 -69.46
N ASN A 6 5.33 -22.18 -70.00
CA ASN A 6 5.20 -20.90 -69.28
C ASN A 6 4.15 -20.98 -68.15
N GLU A 7 3.06 -21.70 -68.38
CA GLU A 7 2.02 -21.92 -67.36
C GLU A 7 2.52 -22.81 -66.20
N ALA A 8 3.28 -23.87 -66.52
CA ALA A 8 3.93 -24.70 -65.51
C ALA A 8 5.00 -23.93 -64.71
N ALA A 9 5.77 -23.05 -65.36
CA ALA A 9 6.75 -22.20 -64.69
C ALA A 9 6.09 -21.21 -63.71
N LEU A 10 4.94 -20.64 -64.08
CA LEU A 10 4.18 -19.73 -63.22
C LEU A 10 3.63 -20.45 -61.98
N VAL A 11 3.07 -21.65 -62.14
CA VAL A 11 2.54 -22.46 -61.03
C VAL A 11 3.66 -22.86 -60.05
N ASN A 12 4.83 -23.26 -60.56
CA ASN A 12 5.97 -23.59 -59.72
C ASN A 12 6.46 -22.38 -58.92
N TRP A 13 6.59 -21.21 -59.57
CA TRP A 13 6.95 -19.97 -58.88
C TRP A 13 5.94 -19.58 -57.80
N GLU A 14 4.64 -19.76 -58.06
CA GLU A 14 3.59 -19.46 -57.08
C GLU A 14 3.70 -20.39 -55.86
N ASN A 15 3.94 -21.68 -56.09
CA ASN A 15 4.14 -22.68 -55.04
C ASN A 15 5.41 -22.41 -54.23
N ASP A 16 6.53 -22.12 -54.89
CA ASP A 16 7.79 -21.76 -54.24
C ASP A 16 7.62 -20.52 -53.36
N ARG A 17 6.88 -19.53 -53.86
CA ARG A 17 6.60 -18.31 -53.10
C ARG A 17 5.69 -18.55 -51.90
N LYS A 18 4.65 -19.38 -52.05
CA LYS A 18 3.79 -19.81 -50.93
C LYS A 18 4.60 -20.56 -49.87
N GLN A 19 5.47 -21.48 -50.29
CA GLN A 19 6.33 -22.22 -49.38
C GLN A 19 7.33 -21.30 -48.66
N ALA A 20 7.95 -20.36 -49.38
CA ALA A 20 8.86 -19.38 -48.80
C ALA A 20 8.16 -18.45 -47.79
N ILE A 21 6.90 -18.06 -48.04
CA ILE A 21 6.10 -17.28 -47.08
C ILE A 21 5.77 -18.14 -45.85
N ALA A 22 5.28 -19.37 -46.04
CA ALA A 22 4.95 -20.26 -44.94
C ALA A 22 6.16 -20.56 -44.05
N GLN A 23 7.34 -20.76 -44.64
CA GLN A 23 8.58 -20.95 -43.89
C GLN A 23 8.95 -19.70 -43.08
N LYS A 24 8.86 -18.51 -43.67
CA LYS A 24 9.12 -17.25 -42.96
C LYS A 24 8.15 -17.02 -41.81
N GLU A 25 6.89 -17.40 -41.96
CA GLU A 25 5.90 -17.31 -40.89
C GLU A 25 6.25 -18.26 -39.74
N GLU A 26 6.66 -19.51 -40.05
CA GLU A 26 7.08 -20.46 -39.04
C GLU A 26 8.35 -20.00 -38.32
N ASP A 27 9.39 -19.59 -39.07
CA ASP A 27 10.62 -19.04 -38.51
C ASP A 27 10.32 -17.81 -37.65
N GLY A 28 9.42 -16.94 -38.11
CA GLY A 28 8.96 -15.76 -37.38
C GLY A 28 8.27 -16.11 -36.07
N ARG A 29 7.41 -17.15 -36.06
CA ARG A 29 6.77 -17.67 -34.84
C ARG A 29 7.82 -18.18 -33.84
N LEU A 30 8.81 -18.94 -34.32
CA LEU A 30 9.88 -19.46 -33.47
C LEU A 30 10.70 -18.33 -32.84
N ILE A 31 11.12 -17.35 -33.65
CA ILE A 31 11.88 -16.17 -33.17
C ILE A 31 11.04 -15.38 -32.16
N ALA A 32 9.76 -15.14 -32.43
CA ALA A 32 8.87 -14.45 -31.50
C ALA A 32 8.75 -15.19 -30.16
N GLY A 33 8.67 -16.53 -30.19
CA GLY A 33 8.67 -17.36 -28.99
C GLY A 33 9.94 -17.20 -28.15
N VAL A 34 11.12 -17.19 -28.80
CA VAL A 34 12.41 -17.00 -28.13
C VAL A 34 12.54 -15.61 -27.53
N ILE A 35 12.14 -14.56 -28.26
CA ILE A 35 12.15 -13.17 -27.75
C ILE A 35 11.26 -13.06 -26.52
N ALA A 36 10.03 -13.60 -26.58
CA ALA A 36 9.11 -13.57 -25.46
C ALA A 36 9.64 -14.34 -24.24
N ALA A 37 10.35 -15.45 -24.45
CA ALA A 37 11.02 -16.19 -23.37
C ALA A 37 12.14 -15.36 -22.72
N PHE A 38 13.00 -14.74 -23.53
CA PHE A 38 14.07 -13.89 -23.04
C PHE A 38 13.55 -12.68 -22.25
N GLU A 39 12.46 -12.06 -22.70
CA GLU A 39 11.81 -10.96 -22.00
C GLU A 39 11.26 -11.39 -20.63
N ARG A 40 10.65 -12.57 -20.55
CA ARG A 40 10.21 -13.15 -19.27
C ARG A 40 11.38 -13.40 -18.32
N ASP A 41 12.47 -13.99 -18.81
CA ASP A 41 13.65 -14.25 -17.99
C ASP A 41 14.26 -12.95 -17.47
N LYS A 42 14.36 -11.92 -18.32
CA LYS A 42 14.82 -10.59 -17.92
C LYS A 42 13.92 -9.98 -16.85
N GLN A 43 12.61 -10.06 -17.02
CA GLN A 43 11.64 -9.58 -16.02
C GLN A 43 11.82 -10.33 -14.70
N GLN A 44 11.99 -11.65 -14.73
CA GLN A 44 12.20 -12.47 -13.54
C GLN A 44 13.47 -12.07 -12.79
N VAL A 45 14.58 -11.83 -13.50
CA VAL A 45 15.84 -11.37 -12.89
C VAL A 45 15.66 -10.02 -12.20
N VAL A 46 14.94 -9.09 -12.84
CA VAL A 46 14.64 -7.79 -12.23
C VAL A 46 13.78 -7.94 -10.97
N GLN A 47 12.72 -8.75 -11.02
CA GLN A 47 11.85 -8.99 -9.87
C GLN A 47 12.60 -9.66 -8.72
N ASN A 48 13.41 -10.68 -9.00
CA ASN A 48 14.23 -11.35 -8.00
C ASN A 48 15.20 -10.36 -7.32
N THR A 49 15.78 -9.45 -8.09
CA THR A 49 16.67 -8.41 -7.56
C THR A 49 15.93 -7.45 -6.64
N ILE A 50 14.73 -7.04 -7.01
CA ILE A 50 13.87 -6.17 -6.19
C ILE A 50 13.49 -6.87 -4.88
N ILE A 51 13.07 -8.14 -4.96
CA ILE A 51 12.68 -8.94 -3.79
C ILE A 51 13.87 -9.12 -2.85
N ALA A 52 15.04 -9.53 -3.36
CA ALA A 52 16.24 -9.71 -2.55
C ALA A 52 16.67 -8.41 -1.86
N ARG A 53 16.60 -7.28 -2.58
CA ARG A 53 16.86 -5.96 -2.02
C ARG A 53 15.89 -5.61 -0.89
N ARG A 54 14.58 -5.84 -1.09
CA ARG A 54 13.55 -5.56 -0.09
C ARG A 54 13.80 -6.34 1.19
N LEU A 55 14.04 -7.65 1.06
CA LEU A 55 14.32 -8.52 2.20
C LEU A 55 15.57 -8.07 2.96
N GLU A 56 16.64 -7.69 2.27
CA GLU A 56 17.85 -7.21 2.94
C GLU A 56 17.62 -5.87 3.66
N ILE A 57 16.85 -4.95 3.07
CA ILE A 57 16.48 -3.69 3.73
C ILE A 57 15.65 -3.99 4.98
N GLU A 58 14.63 -4.83 4.89
CA GLU A 58 13.77 -5.21 6.01
C GLU A 58 14.56 -5.89 7.12
N ARG A 59 15.47 -6.80 6.77
CA ARG A 59 16.41 -7.44 7.72
C ARG A 59 17.25 -6.41 8.47
N ARG A 60 17.88 -5.46 7.76
CA ARG A 60 18.70 -4.39 8.38
C ARG A 60 17.87 -3.42 9.21
N LEU A 61 16.62 -3.16 8.83
CA LEU A 61 15.71 -2.33 9.62
C LEU A 61 15.32 -3.04 10.93
N ALA A 62 15.06 -4.35 10.88
CA ALA A 62 14.80 -5.16 12.06
C ALA A 62 15.99 -5.16 13.02
N GLU A 63 17.23 -5.26 12.52
CA GLU A 63 18.45 -5.11 13.34
C GLU A 63 18.56 -3.76 14.05
N LEU A 64 17.93 -2.72 13.50
CA LEU A 64 17.85 -1.38 14.09
C LEU A 64 16.65 -1.20 15.04
N GLY A 65 15.84 -2.25 15.26
CA GLY A 65 14.68 -2.22 16.15
C GLY A 65 13.40 -1.68 15.52
N TRP A 66 13.31 -1.66 14.18
CA TRP A 66 12.06 -1.37 13.48
C TRP A 66 11.24 -2.65 13.29
N THR A 67 9.93 -2.56 13.46
CA THR A 67 9.02 -3.69 13.28
C THR A 67 8.26 -3.55 11.96
N GLU A 68 7.62 -4.64 11.53
CA GLU A 68 6.77 -4.63 10.32
C GLU A 68 5.61 -3.62 10.43
N GLU A 69 5.10 -3.38 11.65
CA GLU A 69 4.04 -2.41 11.92
C GLU A 69 4.46 -0.95 11.68
N ASP A 70 5.76 -0.65 11.69
CA ASP A 70 6.27 0.68 11.38
C ASP A 70 6.49 0.88 9.87
N ILE A 71 6.44 -0.20 9.08
CA ILE A 71 6.60 -0.14 7.64
C ILE A 71 5.29 0.38 7.04
N PRO A 72 5.32 1.48 6.26
CA PRO A 72 4.15 1.96 5.55
C PRO A 72 3.57 0.84 4.68
N SER A 73 2.30 0.52 4.92
CA SER A 73 1.58 -0.50 4.19
C SER A 73 0.33 0.10 3.55
N GLY A 74 -0.04 -0.45 2.38
CA GLY A 74 -1.21 0.00 1.63
C GLY A 74 -0.98 1.25 0.77
N ARG A 75 -1.66 1.28 -0.38
CA ARG A 75 -1.56 2.37 -1.37
C ARG A 75 -2.15 3.69 -0.86
N LEU A 76 -3.02 3.65 0.15
CA LEU A 76 -3.65 4.82 0.76
C LEU A 76 -2.75 5.52 1.79
N CYS A 77 -1.63 4.92 2.19
CA CYS A 77 -0.66 5.59 3.04
C CYS A 77 0.23 6.49 2.16
N ASP A 78 0.20 7.81 2.41
CA ASP A 78 0.99 8.80 1.66
C ASP A 78 2.50 8.49 1.67
N ARG A 79 2.97 7.83 2.74
CA ARG A 79 4.36 7.42 2.91
C ARG A 79 4.73 6.14 2.15
N PHE A 80 3.76 5.36 1.68
CA PHE A 80 4.02 4.13 0.92
C PHE A 80 4.72 4.40 -0.41
N GLY A 81 4.34 5.46 -1.12
CA GLY A 81 4.99 5.85 -2.39
C GLY A 81 6.49 6.12 -2.21
N PRO A 82 6.88 7.08 -1.34
CA PRO A 82 8.29 7.37 -1.04
C PRO A 82 9.07 6.15 -0.51
N TYR A 83 8.45 5.33 0.36
CA TYR A 83 9.07 4.10 0.83
C TYR A 83 9.35 3.12 -0.31
N SER A 84 8.32 2.83 -1.12
CA SER A 84 8.40 1.95 -2.28
C SER A 84 9.47 2.39 -3.26
N GLN A 85 9.62 3.69 -3.51
CA GLN A 85 10.68 4.23 -4.38
C GLN A 85 12.10 3.93 -3.88
N LEU A 86 12.33 3.88 -2.56
CA LEU A 86 13.66 3.58 -2.01
C LEU A 86 13.97 2.07 -2.01
N VAL A 87 12.93 1.28 -1.77
CA VAL A 87 13.04 -0.17 -1.55
C VAL A 87 12.96 -0.96 -2.86
N ASN A 88 12.04 -0.60 -3.75
CA ASN A 88 11.75 -1.35 -4.99
C ASN A 88 12.64 -0.92 -6.16
N GLN A 89 13.95 -0.93 -5.94
CA GLN A 89 14.94 -0.63 -6.98
C GLN A 89 15.52 -1.92 -7.55
N SER A 90 15.68 -1.98 -8.88
CA SER A 90 16.29 -3.11 -9.60
C SER A 90 17.82 -3.21 -9.44
N LYS A 91 18.40 -2.49 -8.47
CA LYS A 91 19.83 -2.44 -8.19
C LYS A 91 20.12 -3.13 -6.86
N PRO A 92 21.20 -3.92 -6.75
CA PRO A 92 21.58 -4.56 -5.51
C PRO A 92 21.83 -3.52 -4.41
N LEU A 93 21.53 -3.88 -3.17
CA LEU A 93 21.83 -3.04 -2.02
C LEU A 93 23.32 -3.14 -1.70
N THR A 94 24.06 -2.05 -1.92
CA THR A 94 25.46 -1.92 -1.51
C THR A 94 25.55 -1.08 -0.25
N GLU A 95 26.67 -1.16 0.49
CA GLU A 95 26.86 -0.35 1.71
C GLU A 95 26.74 1.16 1.44
N ARG A 96 27.25 1.63 0.30
CA ARG A 96 27.10 3.04 -0.10
C ARG A 96 25.64 3.41 -0.31
N ILE A 97 24.86 2.56 -0.98
CA ILE A 97 23.43 2.80 -1.21
C ILE A 97 22.69 2.76 0.12
N TRP A 98 23.00 1.78 0.97
CA TRP A 98 22.42 1.64 2.31
C TRP A 98 22.65 2.90 3.15
N ALA A 99 23.90 3.39 3.24
CA ALA A 99 24.23 4.61 3.96
C ALA A 99 23.41 5.83 3.48
N ASN A 100 23.13 5.91 2.17
CA ASN A 100 22.36 6.99 1.57
C ASN A 100 20.84 6.88 1.79
N ILE A 101 20.27 5.67 1.78
CA ILE A 101 18.82 5.48 1.92
C ILE A 101 18.39 5.32 3.38
N LYS A 102 19.26 4.81 4.25
CA LYS A 102 18.98 4.58 5.68
C LYS A 102 18.36 5.81 6.37
N PRO A 103 18.93 7.02 6.32
CA PRO A 103 18.31 8.17 7.00
C PRO A 103 16.91 8.48 6.47
N LYS A 104 16.68 8.36 5.15
CA LYS A 104 15.37 8.61 4.53
C LYS A 104 14.34 7.58 4.97
N LEU A 105 14.73 6.30 5.01
CA LEU A 105 13.88 5.22 5.51
C LEU A 105 13.51 5.47 6.97
N ILE A 106 14.47 5.79 7.83
CA ILE A 106 14.24 6.07 9.24
C ILE A 106 13.23 7.22 9.42
N THR A 107 13.38 8.32 8.68
CA THR A 107 12.42 9.44 8.74
C THR A 107 11.00 9.00 8.40
N ILE A 108 10.84 8.16 7.37
CA ILE A 108 9.54 7.62 6.96
C ILE A 108 8.94 6.72 8.05
N LEU A 109 9.74 5.81 8.62
CA LEU A 109 9.31 4.86 9.66
C LEU A 109 8.95 5.59 10.96
N GLN A 110 9.72 6.61 11.35
CA GLN A 110 9.41 7.44 12.51
C GLN A 110 8.05 8.11 12.39
N ALA A 111 7.77 8.71 11.23
CA ALA A 111 6.47 9.34 10.97
C ALA A 111 5.34 8.30 10.98
N ASN A 112 5.57 7.11 10.42
CA ASN A 112 4.58 6.04 10.41
C ASN A 112 4.26 5.53 11.83
N ARG A 113 5.30 5.25 12.62
CA ARG A 113 5.16 4.86 14.03
C ARG A 113 4.41 5.91 14.84
N ALA A 114 4.70 7.20 14.66
CA ALA A 114 4.04 8.28 15.37
C ALA A 114 2.54 8.34 15.06
N GLU A 115 2.16 8.23 13.78
CA GLU A 115 0.75 8.20 13.38
C GLU A 115 0.03 6.98 13.94
N ARG A 116 0.62 5.78 13.81
CA ARG A 116 0.06 4.55 14.37
C ARG A 116 -0.18 4.66 15.88
N LEU A 117 0.78 5.19 16.62
CA LEU A 117 0.66 5.36 18.08
C LEU A 117 -0.44 6.36 18.46
N GLU A 118 -0.64 7.43 17.68
CA GLU A 118 -1.74 8.36 17.92
C GLU A 118 -3.09 7.72 17.59
N ASP A 119 -3.20 6.97 16.50
CA ASP A 119 -4.41 6.22 16.15
C ASP A 119 -4.77 5.19 17.24
N GLU A 120 -3.78 4.45 17.75
CA GLU A 120 -3.97 3.54 18.89
C GLU A 120 -4.40 4.26 20.16
N ARG A 121 -3.89 5.48 20.40
CA ARG A 121 -4.31 6.31 21.53
C ARG A 121 -5.76 6.75 21.38
N LEU A 122 -6.14 7.28 20.22
CA LEU A 122 -7.49 7.72 19.91
C LEU A 122 -8.49 6.56 19.97
N LYS A 123 -8.12 5.39 19.44
CA LYS A 123 -8.91 4.17 19.52
C LYS A 123 -9.17 3.76 20.97
N ARG A 124 -8.15 3.72 21.82
CA ARG A 124 -8.30 3.42 23.26
C ARG A 124 -9.23 4.42 23.97
N ILE A 125 -9.14 5.70 23.62
CA ILE A 125 -10.05 6.72 24.16
C ILE A 125 -11.49 6.44 23.73
N GLN A 126 -11.70 6.13 22.45
CA GLN A 126 -13.02 5.86 21.90
C GLN A 126 -13.65 4.60 22.50
N GLU A 127 -12.88 3.53 22.66
CA GLU A 127 -13.31 2.29 23.32
C GLU A 127 -13.73 2.55 24.77
N ARG A 128 -12.95 3.33 25.53
CA ARG A 128 -13.31 3.72 26.90
C ARG A 128 -14.59 4.54 26.95
N LYS A 129 -14.74 5.53 26.06
CA LYS A 129 -15.97 6.33 25.97
C LYS A 129 -17.18 5.46 25.66
N ALA A 130 -17.09 4.58 24.66
CA ALA A 130 -18.16 3.66 24.29
C ALA A 130 -18.54 2.74 25.47
N HIS A 131 -17.54 2.24 26.20
CA HIS A 131 -17.78 1.41 27.38
C HIS A 131 -18.51 2.19 28.49
N LEU A 132 -18.07 3.42 28.81
CA LEU A 132 -18.73 4.27 29.80
C LEU A 132 -20.15 4.63 29.39
N SER A 133 -20.38 4.99 28.13
CA SER A 133 -21.73 5.26 27.61
C SER A 133 -22.64 4.05 27.75
N LYS A 134 -22.13 2.85 27.43
CA LYS A 134 -22.87 1.60 27.60
C LYS A 134 -23.23 1.34 29.07
N LEU A 135 -22.29 1.53 29.99
CA LEU A 135 -22.54 1.38 31.42
C LEU A 135 -23.59 2.38 31.91
N PHE A 136 -23.45 3.66 31.54
CA PHE A 136 -24.38 4.72 31.93
C PHE A 136 -25.81 4.46 31.45
N LEU A 137 -25.98 4.05 30.19
CA LEU A 137 -27.29 3.68 29.65
C LEU A 137 -27.87 2.47 30.38
N ASN A 138 -27.08 1.42 30.59
CA ASN A 138 -27.53 0.23 31.31
C ASN A 138 -27.92 0.53 32.76
N THR A 139 -27.18 1.41 33.46
CA THR A 139 -27.55 1.85 34.81
C THR A 139 -28.80 2.73 34.79
N LYS A 140 -28.97 3.58 33.78
CA LYS A 140 -30.19 4.39 33.63
C LYS A 140 -31.43 3.51 33.43
N ASP A 141 -31.30 2.44 32.66
CA ASP A 141 -32.38 1.48 32.42
C ASP A 141 -32.69 0.62 33.67
N GLN A 142 -31.73 0.50 34.59
CA GLN A 142 -31.88 -0.25 35.85
C GLN A 142 -32.24 0.62 37.07
N MET A 143 -32.06 1.94 37.01
CA MET A 143 -32.36 2.83 38.13
C MET A 143 -33.85 3.22 38.15
N SER A 144 -34.53 2.89 39.25
CA SER A 144 -35.87 3.40 39.58
C SER A 144 -35.91 4.94 39.60
N PRO A 145 -37.07 5.57 39.33
CA PRO A 145 -37.21 7.02 39.06
C PRO A 145 -36.66 7.97 40.13
N THR A 146 -36.39 7.49 41.34
CA THR A 146 -35.92 8.27 42.49
C THR A 146 -34.50 8.82 42.34
N LEU A 147 -33.64 8.24 41.49
CA LEU A 147 -32.25 8.72 41.29
C LEU A 147 -32.12 9.82 40.23
N ILE A 148 -33.13 9.99 39.37
CA ILE A 148 -33.14 11.05 38.34
C ILE A 148 -33.28 12.44 39.00
N GLU A 149 -34.01 12.53 40.12
CA GLU A 149 -34.22 13.79 40.86
C GLU A 149 -32.92 14.35 41.47
N GLN A 150 -31.94 13.51 41.82
CA GLN A 150 -30.72 13.93 42.53
C GLN A 150 -29.56 14.34 41.60
N LEU A 151 -29.63 14.06 40.30
CA LEU A 151 -28.62 14.48 39.31
C LEU A 151 -28.96 15.79 38.61
N THR A 152 -30.12 16.38 38.91
CA THR A 152 -30.46 17.73 38.45
C THR A 152 -29.64 18.72 39.27
N ILE A 153 -28.55 19.20 38.68
CA ILE A 153 -27.78 20.32 39.24
C ILE A 153 -28.77 21.48 39.46
N PRO A 154 -28.94 22.02 40.68
CA PRO A 154 -29.83 23.13 40.89
C PRO A 154 -29.30 24.33 40.10
N GLU A 155 -30.10 24.77 39.14
CA GLU A 155 -29.95 26.02 38.43
C GLU A 155 -29.67 27.14 39.44
N GLN A 156 -28.62 27.92 39.17
CA GLN A 156 -28.18 29.02 40.02
C GLN A 156 -29.37 29.91 40.39
N ARG A 157 -29.80 29.85 41.66
CA ARG A 157 -30.69 30.88 42.22
C ARG A 157 -29.94 32.20 42.21
N GLN A 158 -30.22 33.02 41.22
CA GLN A 158 -29.93 34.44 41.25
C GLN A 158 -30.77 35.05 42.39
N HIS A 159 -30.15 35.23 43.56
CA HIS A 159 -30.68 36.13 44.57
C HIS A 159 -30.40 37.57 44.13
N SER A 160 -31.29 38.09 43.28
CA SER A 160 -31.47 39.53 43.11
C SER A 160 -32.24 40.05 44.32
N ALA A 161 -31.53 40.33 45.41
CA ALA A 161 -32.10 41.07 46.54
C ALA A 161 -32.09 42.57 46.20
N THR A 162 -33.23 43.07 45.74
CA THR A 162 -33.62 44.48 45.82
C THR A 162 -33.83 44.87 47.28
N LEU A 163 -33.14 45.91 47.75
CA LEU A 163 -33.49 46.77 48.89
C LEU A 163 -32.75 48.11 48.62
N THR A 164 -33.33 49.12 47.98
CA THR A 164 -34.21 50.18 48.52
C THR A 164 -33.74 50.85 49.82
N GLY A 165 -33.24 52.09 49.69
CA GLY A 165 -33.67 53.23 50.53
C GLY A 165 -32.73 53.77 51.62
N SER A 166 -32.36 55.05 51.44
CA SER A 166 -32.15 56.15 52.43
C SER A 166 -31.15 55.96 53.59
N ASP A 167 -30.32 56.93 53.98
CA ASP A 167 -30.31 58.41 53.85
C ASP A 167 -28.91 58.96 53.53
#